data_AF-A0A7Y8CZM0-F1
#
_entry.id   AF-A0A7Y8CZM0-F1
#
_cell.length_a   1.000
_cell.length_b   1.000
_cell.length_c   1.000
_cell.angle_alpha   90.00
_cell.angle_beta   90.00
_cell.angle_gamma   90.00
#
_symmetry.space_group_name_H-M   'P 1'
#
loop_
_entity.id
_entity.type
_entity.pdbx_description
1 polymer ?
#
loop_
_entity_poly.entity_id
_entity_poly.type
_entity_poly.pdbx_seq_one_letter_code
_entity_poly.pdbx_strand_id
1 'polypeptide(L)'
;HNLNPEDPAVLDSLGWVNYRLGNLDEAVRLLRQALARFPNQEVAAHLGEVLWANGKQREARQIWEKFLKEQPESPILRGTIKRLTGSETL
;
A
#
# COMPACT_ATOMS: atom_id res chain seq x y z
N HIS A 1 -3.50 27.64 2.14
CA HIS A 1 -3.39 26.25 2.65
C HIS A 1 -1.96 25.78 2.39
N ASN A 2 -1.17 25.51 3.43
CA ASN A 2 0.11 24.83 3.28
C ASN A 2 -0.18 23.34 3.22
N LEU A 3 0.04 22.71 2.07
CA LEU A 3 0.13 21.25 1.99
C LEU A 3 1.46 20.87 2.66
N ASN A 4 1.39 20.21 3.80
CA ASN A 4 2.59 19.70 4.45
C ASN A 4 3.12 18.51 3.61
N PRO A 5 4.33 18.58 3.03
CA PRO A 5 4.88 17.47 2.22
C PRO A 5 5.06 16.17 3.01
N GLU A 6 5.07 16.25 4.34
CA GLU A 6 5.17 15.09 5.23
C GLU A 6 3.80 14.56 5.71
N ASP A 7 2.70 15.15 5.25
CA ASP A 7 1.36 14.64 5.50
C ASP A 7 1.23 13.22 4.93
N PRO A 8 0.74 12.23 5.70
CA PRO A 8 0.58 10.87 5.23
C PRO A 8 -0.23 10.74 3.93
N ALA A 9 -1.24 11.59 3.72
CA ALA A 9 -2.05 11.59 2.50
C ALA A 9 -1.28 12.13 1.29
N VAL A 10 -0.40 13.12 1.50
CA VAL A 10 0.50 13.64 0.46
C VAL A 10 1.54 12.59 0.11
N LEU A 11 2.13 11.93 1.12
CA LEU A 11 3.10 10.84 0.92
C LEU A 11 2.47 9.65 0.17
N ASP A 12 1.24 9.26 0.51
CA ASP A 12 0.50 8.20 -0.19
C ASP A 12 0.26 8.57 -1.66
N SER A 13 -0.26 9.77 -1.91
CA SER A 13 -0.51 10.28 -3.27
C SER A 13 0.77 10.32 -4.10
N LEU A 14 1.88 10.84 -3.55
CA LEU A 14 3.17 10.88 -4.23
C LEU A 14 3.73 9.47 -4.48
N GLY A 15 3.55 8.55 -3.53
CA GLY A 15 3.94 7.15 -3.69
C GLY A 15 3.17 6.48 -4.83
N TRP A 16 1.86 6.72 -4.90
CA TRP A 16 1.01 6.20 -5.96
C TRP A 16 1.36 6.78 -7.33
N VAL A 17 1.65 8.09 -7.42
CA VAL A 17 2.14 8.71 -8.66
C VAL A 17 3.46 8.07 -9.11
N ASN A 18 4.41 7.86 -8.20
CA ASN A 18 5.68 7.20 -8.53
C ASN A 18 5.47 5.76 -9.04
N TYR A 19 4.54 5.02 -8.45
CA TYR A 19 4.16 3.69 -8.94
C TYR A 19 3.67 3.75 -10.39
N ARG A 20 2.78 4.69 -10.70
CA ARG A 20 2.24 4.90 -12.05
C ARG A 20 3.31 5.33 -13.06
N LEU A 21 4.39 5.97 -12.61
CA LEU A 21 5.55 6.33 -13.43
C LEU A 21 6.58 5.20 -13.57
N GLY A 22 6.40 4.07 -12.88
CA GLY A 22 7.35 2.95 -12.88
C GLY A 22 8.51 3.12 -11.89
N ASN A 23 8.52 4.18 -11.08
CA ASN A 23 9.53 4.45 -10.05
C ASN A 23 9.23 3.62 -8.78
N LEU A 24 9.31 2.29 -8.89
CA LEU A 24 8.81 1.37 -7.88
C LEU A 24 9.51 1.51 -6.51
N ASP A 25 10.83 1.70 -6.49
CA ASP A 25 11.56 1.84 -5.22
C ASP A 25 11.20 3.12 -4.47
N GLU A 26 11.02 4.22 -5.20
CA GLU A 26 10.59 5.49 -4.61
C GLU A 26 9.15 5.42 -4.12
N ALA A 27 8.27 4.77 -4.89
CA ALA A 27 6.90 4.50 -4.47
C ALA A 27 6.85 3.70 -3.15
N VAL A 28 7.66 2.64 -3.02
CA VAL A 28 7.78 1.88 -1.77
C VAL A 28 8.27 2.77 -0.63
N ARG A 29 9.28 3.60 -0.86
CA ARG A 29 9.85 4.50 0.18
C ARG A 29 8.80 5.48 0.71
N LEU A 30 8.00 6.07 -0.18
CA LEU A 30 6.96 7.04 0.17
C LEU A 30 5.79 6.37 0.89
N LEU A 31 5.31 5.23 0.38
CA LEU A 31 4.18 4.51 0.96
C LEU A 31 4.51 3.92 2.33
N ARG A 32 5.75 3.48 2.58
CA ARG A 32 6.19 3.10 3.94
C ARG A 32 6.14 4.26 4.91
N GLN A 33 6.56 5.44 4.47
CA GLN A 33 6.52 6.65 5.30
C GLN A 33 5.09 7.10 5.60
N ALA A 34 4.20 7.00 4.61
CA ALA A 34 2.77 7.24 4.79
C ALA A 34 2.20 6.25 5.83
N LEU A 35 2.45 4.94 5.64
CA LEU A 35 1.90 3.90 6.50
C LEU A 35 2.44 3.97 7.94
N ALA A 36 3.71 4.33 8.12
CA ALA A 36 4.31 4.50 9.44
C ALA A 36 3.69 5.67 10.23
N ARG A 37 3.30 6.73 9.53
CA ARG A 37 2.67 7.91 10.15
C ARG A 37 1.17 7.74 10.34
N PHE A 38 0.50 7.07 9.39
CA PHE A 38 -0.93 6.79 9.45
C PHE A 38 -1.21 5.33 9.03
N PRO A 39 -1.14 4.39 9.99
CA PRO A 39 -1.42 2.98 9.74
C PRO A 39 -2.90 2.78 9.39
N ASN A 40 -3.22 2.66 8.11
CA ASN A 40 -4.58 2.44 7.63
C ASN A 40 -4.60 1.48 6.43
N GLN A 41 -5.79 0.97 6.11
CA GLN A 41 -5.95 -0.09 5.11
C GLN A 41 -5.75 0.35 3.66
N GLU A 42 -6.02 1.62 3.34
CA GLU A 42 -5.83 2.16 2.00
C GLU A 42 -4.34 2.25 1.66
N VAL A 43 -3.56 2.87 2.56
CA VAL A 43 -2.10 2.95 2.38
C VAL A 43 -1.45 1.56 2.42
N ALA A 44 -1.99 0.63 3.24
CA ALA A 44 -1.53 -0.76 3.25
C ALA A 44 -1.82 -1.48 1.92
N ALA A 45 -2.98 -1.22 1.32
CA ALA A 45 -3.34 -1.76 0.01
C ALA A 45 -2.39 -1.24 -1.09
N HIS A 46 -2.16 0.08 -1.14
CA HIS A 46 -1.22 0.69 -2.07
C HIS A 46 0.20 0.15 -1.87
N LEU A 47 0.72 0.15 -0.64
CA LEU A 47 2.06 -0.35 -0.36
C LEU A 47 2.22 -1.80 -0.80
N GLY A 48 1.26 -2.66 -0.48
CA GLY A 48 1.31 -4.06 -0.88
C GLY A 48 1.23 -4.24 -2.40
N GLU A 49 0.42 -3.45 -3.11
CA GLU A 49 0.38 -3.49 -4.57
C GLU A 49 1.72 -3.06 -5.20
N VAL A 50 2.32 -2.00 -4.70
CA VAL A 50 3.63 -1.54 -5.20
C VAL A 50 4.71 -2.55 -4.87
N LEU A 51 4.71 -3.16 -3.67
CA LEU A 51 5.63 -4.24 -3.32
C LEU A 51 5.44 -5.45 -4.23
N TRP A 52 4.20 -5.78 -4.58
CA TRP A 52 3.89 -6.86 -5.50
C TRP A 52 4.48 -6.61 -6.90
N ALA A 53 4.27 -5.40 -7.43
CA ALA A 53 4.83 -4.96 -8.71
C ALA A 53 6.37 -4.89 -8.68
N ASN A 54 6.96 -4.53 -7.53
CA ASN A 54 8.40 -4.48 -7.32
C ASN A 54 9.03 -5.86 -7.02
N GLY A 55 8.33 -6.96 -7.26
CA GLY A 55 8.80 -8.33 -7.04
C GLY A 55 8.90 -8.76 -5.55
N LYS A 56 8.58 -7.89 -4.60
CA LYS A 56 8.61 -8.13 -3.16
C LYS A 56 7.30 -8.73 -2.65
N GLN A 57 6.77 -9.73 -3.36
CA GLN A 57 5.44 -10.29 -3.11
C GLN A 57 5.27 -10.89 -1.71
N ARG A 58 6.32 -11.51 -1.14
CA ARG A 58 6.27 -12.03 0.24
C ARG A 58 5.98 -10.93 1.25
N GLU A 59 6.61 -9.77 1.06
CA GLU A 59 6.41 -8.63 1.94
C GLU A 59 5.03 -8.00 1.74
N ALA A 60 4.54 -7.92 0.50
CA ALA A 60 3.17 -7.49 0.20
C ALA A 60 2.14 -8.31 0.99
N ARG A 61 2.28 -9.65 0.98
CA ARG A 61 1.41 -10.55 1.76
C ARG A 61 1.48 -10.28 3.26
N GLN A 62 2.67 -10.11 3.81
CA GLN A 62 2.84 -9.81 5.24
C GLN A 62 2.14 -8.50 5.66
N ILE A 63 2.23 -7.46 4.82
CA ILE A 63 1.51 -6.20 5.07
C ILE A 63 0.00 -6.42 5.02
N TRP A 64 -0.52 -7.06 3.97
CA TRP A 64 -1.94 -7.31 3.85
C TRP A 64 -2.50 -8.19 4.97
N GLU A 65 -1.78 -9.27 5.36
CA GLU A 65 -2.15 -10.14 6.47
C GLU A 65 -2.27 -9.37 7.78
N LYS A 66 -1.31 -8.47 8.05
CA LYS A 66 -1.32 -7.65 9.27
C LYS A 66 -2.61 -6.82 9.35
N PHE A 67 -2.99 -6.13 8.28
CA PHE A 67 -4.16 -5.25 8.29
C PHE A 67 -5.49 -6.00 8.16
N LEU A 68 -5.50 -7.19 7.55
CA LEU A 68 -6.67 -8.07 7.55
C LEU A 68 -6.93 -8.71 8.92
N LYS A 69 -5.90 -8.95 9.75
CA LYS A 69 -6.12 -9.40 11.13
C LYS A 69 -6.89 -8.36 11.95
N GLU A 70 -6.64 -7.08 11.70
CA GLU A 70 -7.31 -5.97 12.40
C GLU A 70 -8.72 -5.72 11.85
N GLN A 71 -8.90 -5.74 10.53
CA GLN A 71 -10.22 -5.62 9.90
C GLN A 71 -10.36 -6.64 8.77
N PRO A 72 -10.88 -7.85 9.09
CA PRO A 72 -10.99 -8.96 8.14
C PRO A 72 -11.86 -8.64 6.93
N GLU A 73 -12.89 -7.81 7.10
CA GLU A 73 -13.88 -7.50 6.06
C GLU A 73 -13.51 -6.27 5.22
N SER A 74 -12.23 -5.88 5.21
CA SER A 74 -11.76 -4.75 4.40
C SER A 74 -12.02 -4.96 2.90
N PRO A 75 -12.95 -4.20 2.29
CA PRO A 75 -13.22 -4.35 0.86
C PRO A 75 -12.02 -3.91 0.02
N ILE A 76 -11.23 -2.95 0.52
CA ILE A 76 -10.06 -2.40 -0.17
C ILE A 76 -8.95 -3.46 -0.25
N LEU A 77 -8.61 -4.07 0.89
CA LEU A 77 -7.56 -5.09 0.92
C LEU A 77 -8.00 -6.35 0.16
N ARG A 78 -9.20 -6.88 0.43
CA ARG A 78 -9.70 -8.07 -0.27
C ARG A 78 -9.79 -7.85 -1.78
N GLY A 79 -10.28 -6.69 -2.21
CA GLY A 79 -10.34 -6.33 -3.63
C GLY A 79 -8.96 -6.24 -4.28
N THR A 80 -7.99 -5.65 -3.59
CA THR A 80 -6.60 -5.55 -4.07
C THR A 80 -5.95 -6.93 -4.19
N ILE A 81 -6.08 -7.77 -3.16
CA ILE A 81 -5.52 -9.14 -3.15
C ILE A 81 -6.16 -9.96 -4.26
N LYS A 82 -7.50 -9.94 -4.40
CA LYS A 82 -8.21 -10.66 -5.46
C LYS A 82 -7.72 -10.28 -6.85
N ARG A 83 -7.55 -8.98 -7.11
CA ARG A 83 -7.07 -8.48 -8.40
C ARG A 83 -5.65 -8.94 -8.72
N LEU A 84 -4.77 -9.04 -7.72
CA LEU A 84 -3.36 -9.36 -7.92
C LEU A 84 -3.03 -10.85 -7.84
N THR A 85 -3.80 -11.63 -7.08
CA THR A 85 -3.53 -13.05 -6.82
C THR A 85 -4.57 -14.00 -7.42
N GLY A 86 -5.75 -13.49 -7.80
CA GLY A 86 -6.91 -14.31 -8.15
C GLY A 86 -7.66 -14.89 -6.94
N SER A 87 -7.22 -14.61 -5.71
CA SER A 87 -7.84 -15.10 -4.47
C SER A 87 -8.16 -13.96 -3.50
N GLU A 88 -9.22 -14.07 -2.72
CA GLU A 88 -9.53 -13.13 -1.63
C GLU A 88 -8.80 -13.47 -0.31
N THR A 89 -7.97 -14.50 -0.34
CA THR A 89 -7.15 -14.99 0.77
C THR A 89 -5.67 -15.01 0.40
N LEU A 90 -4.80 -14.91 1.42
CA LEU A 90 -3.35 -14.86 1.30
C LEU A 90 -2.69 -16.21 1.48
#